data_AF-A0A8T3ZAX5-F1
#
_entry.id   AF-A0A8T3ZAX5-F1
#
_cell.length_a   1.000
_cell.length_b   1.000
_cell.length_c   1.000
_cell.angle_alpha   90.00
_cell.angle_beta   90.00
_cell.angle_gamma   90.00
#
_symmetry.space_group_name_H-M   'P 1'
#
loop_
_entity.id
_entity.type
_entity.pdbx_description
1 polymer ?
#
loop_
_entity_poly.entity_id
_entity_poly.type
_entity_poly.pdbx_seq_one_letter_code
_entity_poly.pdbx_strand_id
1 'polypeptide(L)'
;MSTDLSELDGKGFRCLDGCALCCLCQPELSPAELRALSKSPRARDALTAESLDGRKASRPSFVKLQGGAGACFFLEGRRCSVYDIRPRCCRQFPVHVHVMERAQLSADLSCRGISEGGSALRAIGEGILAAIPNGIVTKELARTSHRWSAFEEECKAEGVYRDGKSLRTVVSQLLPSLKSEGGLARLMAFLDAEPDLGKADARDLAASVECCDAEIGLDKIANGDNYELLSVDEIPWLPVYIDERLGWKVLRAREGAIEVLALQEGGTIEERARIPLGKMKLLAMRAPARKVLSDYAAILNRRDHTLGHAAHVCAEGGFSSDLMAIYLGVVATALLDLWWRASLIGILDGKNEIEERLAREGIIALDMDMQDAPTMGAFV
;
A
#
# COMPACT_ATOMS: atom_id res chain seq x y z
N MET A 1 -26.00 -6.00 4.50
CA MET A 1 -24.54 -5.87 4.65
C MET A 1 -23.94 -5.91 3.26
N SER A 2 -23.41 -4.79 2.76
CA SER A 2 -22.79 -4.76 1.44
C SER A 2 -21.34 -5.22 1.58
N THR A 3 -21.00 -6.34 0.95
CA THR A 3 -19.61 -6.79 0.83
C THR A 3 -19.17 -6.55 -0.61
N ASP A 4 -18.08 -5.82 -0.80
CA ASP A 4 -17.55 -5.46 -2.11
C ASP A 4 -16.40 -6.39 -2.49
N LEU A 5 -16.59 -7.17 -3.55
CA LEU A 5 -15.56 -8.05 -4.15
C LEU A 5 -15.10 -7.56 -5.53
N SER A 6 -15.54 -6.38 -5.97
CA SER A 6 -15.38 -5.93 -7.35
C SER A 6 -13.93 -5.78 -7.80
N GLU A 7 -12.99 -5.51 -6.88
CA GLU A 7 -11.56 -5.45 -7.21
C GLU A 7 -10.99 -6.82 -7.61
N LEU A 8 -11.56 -7.92 -7.10
CA LEU A 8 -11.12 -9.28 -7.40
C LEU A 8 -11.65 -9.80 -8.75
N ASP A 9 -12.63 -9.11 -9.33
CA ASP A 9 -13.27 -9.51 -10.58
C ASP A 9 -12.29 -9.46 -11.75
N GLY A 10 -12.35 -10.50 -12.59
CA GLY A 10 -11.49 -10.61 -13.76
C GLY A 10 -10.03 -10.95 -13.43
N LYS A 11 -9.68 -11.25 -12.18
CA LYS A 11 -8.30 -11.57 -11.76
C LYS A 11 -8.07 -13.05 -11.51
N GLY A 12 -6.97 -13.56 -12.05
CA GLY A 12 -6.41 -14.88 -11.75
C GLY A 12 -5.40 -14.81 -10.61
N PHE A 13 -5.13 -15.96 -9.99
CA PHE A 13 -4.08 -16.11 -9.01
C PHE A 13 -3.38 -17.45 -9.13
N ARG A 14 -2.04 -17.43 -9.09
CA ARG A 14 -1.19 -18.61 -8.93
C ARG A 14 0.00 -18.26 -8.05
N CYS A 15 0.10 -18.91 -6.89
CA CYS A 15 1.27 -18.78 -6.04
C CYS A 15 2.54 -19.21 -6.81
N LEU A 16 3.54 -18.35 -6.85
CA LEU A 16 4.80 -18.61 -7.54
C LEU A 16 5.79 -19.28 -6.59
N ASP A 17 6.30 -20.44 -6.99
CA ASP A 17 7.31 -21.15 -6.22
C ASP A 17 8.59 -20.31 -6.11
N GLY A 18 9.21 -20.29 -4.94
CA GLY A 18 10.40 -19.48 -4.67
C GLY A 18 10.16 -18.00 -4.35
N CYS A 19 8.93 -17.49 -4.50
CA CYS A 19 8.62 -16.06 -4.28
C CYS A 19 8.69 -15.65 -2.80
N ALA A 20 7.91 -16.32 -1.95
CA ALA A 20 7.89 -16.14 -0.49
C ALA A 20 7.68 -14.68 0.03
N LEU A 21 7.09 -13.78 -0.77
CA LEU A 21 6.71 -12.42 -0.35
C LEU A 21 5.89 -12.41 0.95
N CYS A 22 4.89 -13.29 1.06
CA CYS A 22 4.02 -13.38 2.24
C CYS A 22 4.74 -13.82 3.53
N CYS A 23 6.01 -14.22 3.44
CA CYS A 23 6.86 -14.54 4.58
C CYS A 23 7.77 -13.38 4.98
N LEU A 24 7.66 -12.21 4.36
CA LEU A 24 8.42 -11.00 4.71
C LEU A 24 7.69 -10.12 5.72
N CYS A 25 6.38 -10.28 5.87
CA CYS A 25 5.62 -9.60 6.92
C CYS A 25 5.70 -10.39 8.23
N GLN A 26 5.72 -9.69 9.37
CA GLN A 26 5.62 -10.33 10.67
C GLN A 26 4.15 -10.61 11.02
N PRO A 27 3.69 -11.87 11.10
CA PRO A 27 2.30 -12.16 11.41
C PRO A 27 2.00 -11.95 12.90
N GLU A 28 0.93 -11.21 13.18
CA GLU A 28 0.26 -11.21 14.49
C GLU A 28 -0.71 -12.39 14.60
N LEU A 29 -0.65 -13.08 15.74
CA LEU A 29 -1.35 -14.34 16.00
C LEU A 29 -2.56 -14.12 16.90
N SER A 30 -3.70 -14.66 16.48
CA SER A 30 -4.86 -14.79 17.37
C SER A 30 -4.59 -15.81 18.49
N PRO A 31 -5.38 -15.80 19.58
CA PRO A 31 -5.25 -16.79 20.65
C PRO A 31 -5.39 -18.24 20.17
N ALA A 32 -6.18 -18.48 19.12
CA ALA A 32 -6.36 -19.82 18.56
C ALA A 32 -5.14 -20.29 17.77
N GLU A 33 -4.53 -19.40 16.99
CA GLU A 33 -3.30 -19.68 16.22
C GLU A 33 -2.11 -19.89 17.13
N LEU A 34 -1.99 -19.05 18.16
CA LEU A 34 -0.98 -19.23 19.20
C LEU A 34 -1.08 -20.62 19.83
N ARG A 35 -2.30 -21.07 20.19
CA ARG A 35 -2.53 -22.43 20.71
C ARG A 35 -2.17 -23.52 19.70
N ALA A 36 -2.49 -23.32 18.42
CA ALA A 36 -2.18 -24.30 17.37
C ALA A 36 -0.67 -24.45 17.16
N LEU A 37 0.06 -23.32 17.01
CA LEU A 37 1.50 -23.30 16.82
C LEU A 37 2.25 -23.81 18.06
N SER A 38 1.78 -23.48 19.27
CA SER A 38 2.43 -23.90 20.53
C SER A 38 2.46 -25.42 20.79
N LYS A 39 1.73 -26.21 19.98
CA LYS A 39 1.74 -27.68 20.03
C LYS A 39 3.07 -28.27 19.55
N SER A 40 3.80 -27.57 18.69
CA SER A 40 5.13 -27.97 18.22
C SER A 40 6.22 -27.24 19.02
N PRO A 41 7.22 -27.95 19.58
CA PRO A 41 8.35 -27.31 20.26
C PRO A 41 9.07 -26.27 19.39
N ARG A 42 9.38 -26.62 18.14
CA ARG A 42 10.01 -25.71 17.17
C ARG A 42 9.19 -24.44 16.93
N ALA A 43 7.87 -24.58 16.84
CA ALA A 43 7.00 -23.45 16.60
C ALA A 43 6.81 -22.57 17.84
N ARG A 44 7.04 -23.10 19.05
CA ARG A 44 7.06 -22.30 20.28
C ARG A 44 8.27 -21.36 20.32
N ASP A 45 9.43 -21.83 19.87
CA ASP A 45 10.66 -21.02 19.82
C ASP A 45 10.54 -19.87 18.81
N ALA A 46 9.64 -20.01 17.84
CA ALA A 46 9.32 -18.99 16.84
C ALA A 46 8.50 -17.81 17.38
N LEU A 47 7.98 -17.88 18.61
CA LEU A 47 7.05 -16.88 19.14
C LEU A 47 7.77 -15.76 19.89
N THR A 48 7.31 -14.53 19.71
CA THR A 48 7.81 -13.35 20.43
C THR A 48 6.66 -12.45 20.88
N ALA A 49 6.89 -11.70 21.94
CA ALA A 49 5.97 -10.68 22.45
C ALA A 49 6.19 -9.31 21.79
N GLU A 50 7.27 -9.14 21.05
CA GLU A 50 7.66 -7.89 20.41
C GLU A 50 7.29 -7.92 18.92
N SER A 51 6.54 -6.92 18.50
CA SER A 51 6.28 -6.67 17.09
C SER A 51 7.41 -5.87 16.45
N LEU A 52 7.41 -5.87 15.13
CA LEU A 52 8.37 -5.16 14.30
C LEU A 52 8.33 -3.64 14.50
N ASP A 53 7.14 -3.09 14.74
CA ASP A 53 6.91 -1.68 15.03
C ASP A 53 7.14 -1.30 16.51
N GLY A 54 7.76 -2.19 17.28
CA GLY A 54 8.15 -1.94 18.67
C GLY A 54 7.03 -2.12 19.70
N ARG A 55 5.80 -2.44 19.32
CA ARG A 55 4.74 -2.79 20.28
C ARG A 55 5.10 -4.06 21.04
N LYS A 56 4.80 -4.07 22.34
CA LYS A 56 5.03 -5.21 23.21
C LYS A 56 3.73 -5.76 23.76
N ALA A 57 3.37 -6.97 23.34
CA ALA A 57 2.23 -7.69 23.87
C ALA A 57 2.55 -8.28 25.24
N SER A 58 1.52 -8.47 26.07
CA SER A 58 1.65 -9.12 27.39
C SER A 58 2.00 -10.62 27.31
N ARG A 59 1.92 -11.20 26.13
CA ARG A 59 2.24 -12.60 25.82
C ARG A 59 2.82 -12.70 24.40
N PRO A 60 3.50 -13.81 24.04
CA PRO A 60 3.98 -14.02 22.68
C PRO A 60 2.81 -14.09 21.70
N SER A 61 2.60 -13.01 20.94
CA SER A 61 1.52 -12.87 19.96
C SER A 61 2.04 -12.66 18.54
N PHE A 62 3.35 -12.66 18.33
CA PHE A 62 3.96 -12.46 17.02
C PHE A 62 4.91 -13.62 16.71
N VAL A 63 5.19 -13.81 15.42
CA VAL A 63 6.26 -14.72 14.97
C VAL A 63 7.57 -13.94 14.84
N LYS A 64 8.69 -14.53 15.26
CA LYS A 64 10.03 -13.95 15.10
C LYS A 64 10.40 -13.83 13.64
N LEU A 65 11.23 -12.84 13.33
CA LEU A 65 11.95 -12.75 12.07
C LEU A 65 13.33 -13.39 12.23
N GLN A 66 13.81 -14.06 11.19
CA GLN A 66 15.15 -14.64 11.13
C GLN A 66 16.18 -13.52 11.18
N GLY A 67 17.22 -13.67 12.00
CA GLY A 67 18.23 -12.62 12.19
C GLY A 67 17.68 -11.29 12.71
N GLY A 68 16.46 -11.25 13.24
CA GLY A 68 15.78 -10.04 13.72
C GLY A 68 15.19 -9.16 12.62
N ALA A 69 15.66 -9.27 11.38
CA ALA A 69 15.28 -8.39 10.28
C ALA A 69 15.03 -9.09 8.92
N GLY A 70 15.10 -10.42 8.90
CA GLY A 70 14.88 -11.24 7.71
C GLY A 70 13.44 -11.71 7.56
N ALA A 71 13.27 -12.86 6.93
CA ALA A 71 11.97 -13.48 6.74
C ALA A 71 11.38 -14.02 8.06
N CYS A 72 10.11 -14.40 8.02
CA CYS A 72 9.45 -15.17 9.05
C CYS A 72 10.28 -16.42 9.45
N PHE A 73 10.33 -16.70 10.75
CA PHE A 73 11.04 -17.85 11.32
C PHE A 73 10.73 -19.20 10.65
N PHE A 74 9.50 -19.37 10.15
CA PHE A 74 9.06 -20.61 9.50
C PHE A 74 9.42 -20.74 8.03
N LEU A 75 10.12 -19.76 7.44
CA LEU A 75 10.57 -19.87 6.06
C LEU A 75 11.84 -20.70 5.97
N GLU A 76 11.80 -21.76 5.17
CA GLU A 76 12.95 -22.64 4.92
C GLU A 76 13.05 -22.90 3.42
N GLY A 77 14.10 -22.38 2.76
CA GLY A 77 14.32 -22.63 1.34
C GLY A 77 13.15 -22.13 0.48
N ARG A 78 12.70 -20.91 0.76
CA ARG A 78 11.57 -20.21 0.14
C ARG A 78 10.22 -20.91 0.31
N ARG A 79 10.10 -21.86 1.25
CA ARG A 79 8.85 -22.57 1.54
C ARG A 79 8.51 -22.51 3.02
N CYS A 80 7.24 -22.30 3.32
CA CYS A 80 6.76 -22.23 4.70
C CYS A 80 6.71 -23.64 5.30
N SER A 81 7.46 -23.88 6.38
CA SER A 81 7.52 -25.18 7.05
C SER A 81 6.28 -25.51 7.88
N VAL A 82 5.38 -24.54 8.08
CA VAL A 82 4.09 -24.70 8.78
C VAL A 82 2.90 -24.46 7.85
N TYR A 83 3.04 -24.76 6.56
CA TYR A 83 2.06 -24.43 5.51
C TYR A 83 0.59 -24.76 5.89
N ASP A 84 0.35 -25.93 6.48
CA ASP A 84 -0.99 -26.42 6.82
C ASP A 84 -1.61 -25.71 8.02
N ILE A 85 -0.79 -25.11 8.89
CA ILE A 85 -1.23 -24.41 10.11
C ILE A 85 -0.87 -22.92 10.09
N ARG A 86 -0.64 -22.37 8.88
CA ARG A 86 -0.30 -20.95 8.67
C ARG A 86 -1.28 -20.01 9.38
N PRO A 87 -0.82 -18.88 9.93
CA PRO A 87 -1.69 -17.84 10.48
C PRO A 87 -2.72 -17.33 9.46
N ARG A 88 -3.81 -16.75 9.96
CA ARG A 88 -4.92 -16.13 9.23
C ARG A 88 -4.41 -15.19 8.16
N CYS A 89 -3.59 -14.21 8.52
CA CYS A 89 -3.06 -13.23 7.57
C CYS A 89 -2.30 -13.91 6.42
N CYS A 90 -1.52 -14.96 6.72
CA CYS A 90 -0.79 -15.74 5.70
C CYS A 90 -1.72 -16.58 4.79
N ARG A 91 -2.90 -16.99 5.29
CA ARG A 91 -3.91 -17.70 4.48
C ARG A 91 -4.76 -16.75 3.63
N GLN A 92 -4.91 -15.51 4.08
CA GLN A 92 -5.66 -14.47 3.39
C GLN A 92 -4.88 -13.93 2.18
N PHE A 93 -3.55 -13.84 2.29
CA PHE A 93 -2.70 -13.35 1.20
C PHE A 93 -2.92 -14.10 -0.13
N PRO A 94 -3.11 -13.38 -1.26
CA PRO A 94 -2.89 -11.95 -1.46
C PRO A 94 -4.18 -11.11 -1.41
N VAL A 95 -5.18 -11.50 -0.63
CA VAL A 95 -6.44 -10.77 -0.51
C VAL A 95 -6.60 -10.26 0.92
N HIS A 96 -6.87 -8.96 1.06
CA HIS A 96 -7.12 -8.32 2.33
C HIS A 96 -8.60 -8.04 2.50
N VAL A 97 -9.12 -8.21 3.72
CA VAL A 97 -10.50 -7.85 4.08
C VAL A 97 -10.44 -6.58 4.91
N HIS A 98 -10.74 -5.45 4.29
CA HIS A 98 -10.82 -4.15 4.94
C HIS A 98 -12.26 -3.83 5.30
N VAL A 99 -12.48 -3.32 6.50
CA VAL A 99 -13.80 -2.98 7.03
C VAL A 99 -13.78 -1.53 7.48
N MET A 100 -14.67 -0.71 6.90
CA MET A 100 -14.88 0.68 7.32
C MET A 100 -16.36 1.05 7.22
N GLU A 101 -16.80 1.62 6.10
CA GLU A 101 -18.22 1.87 5.78
C GLU A 101 -18.92 0.60 5.26
N ARG A 102 -18.13 -0.27 4.61
CA ARG A 102 -18.52 -1.58 4.12
C ARG A 102 -17.35 -2.55 4.34
N ALA A 103 -17.61 -3.84 4.14
CA ALA A 103 -16.54 -4.82 4.01
C ALA A 103 -16.10 -4.84 2.55
N GLN A 104 -14.82 -4.63 2.29
CA GLN A 104 -14.25 -4.63 0.95
C GLN A 104 -13.05 -5.57 0.91
N LEU A 105 -12.98 -6.36 -0.16
CA LEU A 105 -11.85 -7.23 -0.43
C LEU A 105 -10.96 -6.58 -1.49
N SER A 106 -9.71 -6.30 -1.12
CA SER A 106 -8.68 -5.77 -2.01
C SER A 106 -7.62 -6.82 -2.30
N ALA A 107 -7.05 -6.75 -3.49
CA ALA A 107 -5.92 -7.57 -3.90
C ALA A 107 -4.62 -6.84 -3.53
N ASP A 108 -3.63 -7.54 -2.98
CA ASP A 108 -2.25 -7.03 -2.91
C ASP A 108 -1.58 -7.18 -4.27
N LEU A 109 -1.52 -6.06 -5.01
CA LEU A 109 -0.95 -6.00 -6.35
C LEU A 109 0.58 -6.08 -6.35
N SER A 110 1.22 -6.10 -5.18
CA SER A 110 2.62 -6.51 -5.00
C SER A 110 2.81 -8.00 -5.20
N CYS A 111 1.74 -8.79 -5.09
CA CYS A 111 1.79 -10.20 -5.37
C CYS A 111 1.91 -10.49 -6.88
N ARG A 112 3.11 -10.87 -7.31
CA ARG A 112 3.39 -11.36 -8.68
C ARG A 112 2.55 -12.54 -9.14
N GLY A 113 1.92 -13.26 -8.21
CA GLY A 113 1.03 -14.37 -8.53
C GLY A 113 -0.33 -13.92 -9.09
N ILE A 114 -0.66 -12.64 -8.97
CA ILE A 114 -1.90 -12.07 -9.52
C ILE A 114 -1.72 -11.80 -11.01
N SER A 115 -2.76 -12.13 -11.78
CA SER A 115 -2.80 -11.92 -13.23
C SER A 115 -4.13 -11.33 -13.64
N GLU A 116 -4.13 -10.54 -14.71
CA GLU A 116 -5.36 -10.13 -15.38
C GLU A 116 -5.92 -11.30 -16.20
N GLY A 117 -7.25 -11.41 -16.28
CA GLY A 117 -7.92 -12.50 -16.97
C GLY A 117 -8.03 -13.77 -16.13
N GLY A 118 -9.11 -13.88 -15.36
CA GLY A 118 -9.43 -15.08 -14.57
C GLY A 118 -10.55 -14.83 -13.56
N SER A 119 -10.87 -15.84 -12.77
CA SER A 119 -11.85 -15.75 -11.66
C SER A 119 -11.33 -16.35 -10.34
N ALA A 120 -10.10 -16.88 -10.36
CA ALA A 120 -9.53 -17.59 -9.22
C ALA A 120 -9.39 -16.69 -7.99
N LEU A 121 -9.07 -15.40 -8.17
CA LEU A 121 -8.88 -14.49 -7.04
C LEU A 121 -10.21 -14.17 -6.35
N ARG A 122 -11.30 -14.02 -7.11
CA ARG A 122 -12.65 -13.86 -6.54
C ARG A 122 -13.05 -15.07 -5.69
N ALA A 123 -12.85 -16.28 -6.22
CA ALA A 123 -13.16 -17.51 -5.48
C ALA A 123 -12.35 -17.62 -4.16
N ILE A 124 -11.09 -17.18 -4.18
CA ILE A 124 -10.26 -17.08 -2.97
C ILE A 124 -10.86 -16.08 -1.97
N GLY A 125 -11.27 -14.90 -2.43
CA GLY A 125 -11.93 -13.89 -1.58
C GLY A 125 -13.23 -14.39 -0.96
N GLU A 126 -14.07 -15.09 -1.73
CA GLU A 126 -15.29 -15.74 -1.22
C GLU A 126 -14.98 -16.82 -0.18
N GLY A 127 -13.92 -17.62 -0.40
CA GLY A 127 -13.43 -18.59 0.56
C GLY A 127 -12.92 -17.96 1.86
N ILE A 128 -12.23 -16.81 1.77
CA ILE A 128 -11.78 -16.04 2.94
C ILE A 128 -12.98 -15.56 3.74
N LEU A 129 -13.98 -14.96 3.09
CA LEU A 129 -15.21 -14.51 3.76
C LEU A 129 -15.94 -15.67 4.47
N ALA A 130 -16.05 -16.83 3.81
CA ALA A 130 -16.68 -18.00 4.40
C ALA A 130 -15.90 -18.57 5.59
N ALA A 131 -14.58 -18.37 5.64
CA ALA A 131 -13.73 -18.80 6.75
C ALA A 131 -13.73 -17.84 7.94
N ILE A 132 -14.15 -16.58 7.76
CA ILE A 132 -14.28 -15.63 8.86
C ILE A 132 -15.47 -16.04 9.74
N PRO A 133 -15.29 -16.17 11.08
CA PRO A 133 -16.39 -16.56 11.96
C PRO A 133 -17.58 -15.62 11.87
N ASN A 134 -18.79 -16.19 11.89
CA ASN A 134 -20.05 -15.44 11.81
C ASN A 134 -20.09 -14.29 12.82
N GLY A 135 -20.48 -13.11 12.34
CA GLY A 135 -20.64 -11.91 13.15
C GLY A 135 -19.36 -11.11 13.41
N ILE A 136 -18.16 -11.62 13.08
CA ILE A 136 -16.91 -10.83 13.21
C ILE A 136 -16.96 -9.61 12.31
N VAL A 137 -17.25 -9.78 11.01
CA VAL A 137 -17.30 -8.65 10.07
C VAL A 137 -18.40 -7.66 10.48
N THR A 138 -19.57 -8.14 10.93
CA THR A 138 -20.67 -7.28 11.42
C THR A 138 -20.26 -6.48 12.66
N LYS A 139 -19.56 -7.12 13.61
CA LYS A 139 -19.06 -6.47 14.81
C LYS A 139 -18.01 -5.40 14.48
N GLU A 140 -17.10 -5.72 13.57
CA GLU A 140 -16.06 -4.79 13.13
C GLU A 140 -16.68 -3.61 12.37
N LEU A 141 -17.66 -3.85 11.49
CA LEU A 141 -18.42 -2.77 10.84
C LEU A 141 -19.08 -1.84 11.85
N ALA A 142 -19.76 -2.37 12.87
CA ALA A 142 -20.39 -1.53 13.88
C ALA A 142 -19.35 -0.66 14.62
N ARG A 143 -18.16 -1.21 14.90
CA ARG A 143 -17.06 -0.50 15.55
C ARG A 143 -16.48 0.58 14.65
N THR A 144 -16.22 0.28 13.39
CA THR A 144 -15.63 1.23 12.43
C THR A 144 -16.63 2.31 12.02
N SER A 145 -17.91 1.98 11.87
CA SER A 145 -18.97 2.97 11.61
C SER A 145 -19.07 3.99 12.75
N HIS A 146 -19.00 3.56 14.01
CA HIS A 146 -19.00 4.50 15.14
C HIS A 146 -17.78 5.44 15.11
N ARG A 147 -16.58 4.92 14.82
CA ARG A 147 -15.37 5.74 14.67
C ARG A 147 -15.48 6.72 13.51
N TRP A 148 -16.01 6.26 12.39
CA TRP A 148 -16.22 7.08 11.21
C TRP A 148 -17.19 8.22 11.51
N SER A 149 -18.35 7.94 12.13
CA SER A 149 -19.30 8.98 12.51
C SER A 149 -18.69 10.05 13.42
N ALA A 150 -17.90 9.64 14.41
CA ALA A 150 -17.20 10.59 15.29
C ALA A 150 -16.19 11.47 14.51
N PHE A 151 -15.45 10.88 13.58
CA PHE A 151 -14.56 11.62 12.69
C PHE A 151 -15.30 12.62 11.81
N GLU A 152 -16.45 12.23 11.24
CA GLU A 152 -17.24 13.15 10.43
C GLU A 152 -17.77 14.33 11.25
N GLU A 153 -18.21 14.08 12.49
CA GLU A 153 -18.67 15.13 13.40
C GLU A 153 -17.56 16.14 13.69
N GLU A 154 -16.35 15.66 13.96
CA GLU A 154 -15.19 16.52 14.20
C GLU A 154 -14.82 17.33 12.95
N CYS A 155 -14.73 16.69 11.78
CA CYS A 155 -14.45 17.40 10.52
C CYS A 155 -15.53 18.45 10.20
N LYS A 156 -16.79 18.19 10.55
CA LYS A 156 -17.90 19.14 10.35
C LYS A 156 -17.80 20.32 11.32
N ALA A 157 -17.36 20.08 12.55
CA ALA A 157 -17.12 21.13 13.54
C ALA A 157 -16.01 22.09 13.09
N GLU A 158 -14.94 21.54 12.51
CA GLU A 158 -13.80 22.30 11.98
C GLU A 158 -14.02 22.84 10.55
N GLY A 159 -15.15 22.50 9.91
CA GLY A 159 -15.50 22.98 8.58
C GLY A 159 -14.71 22.38 7.42
N VAL A 160 -13.96 21.29 7.66
CA VAL A 160 -13.09 20.61 6.68
C VAL A 160 -13.72 19.37 6.04
N TYR A 161 -14.95 19.03 6.42
CA TYR A 161 -15.62 17.80 5.97
C TYR A 161 -16.10 17.85 4.52
N ARG A 162 -15.81 16.77 3.79
CA ARG A 162 -16.45 16.41 2.51
C ARG A 162 -16.82 14.93 2.53
N ASP A 163 -17.99 14.58 1.97
CA ASP A 163 -18.42 13.19 1.94
C ASP A 163 -17.58 12.35 0.96
N GLY A 164 -17.39 11.06 1.29
CA GLY A 164 -16.54 10.16 0.51
C GLY A 164 -16.94 10.00 -0.96
N LYS A 165 -18.23 10.16 -1.30
CA LYS A 165 -18.68 10.09 -2.70
C LYS A 165 -18.23 11.33 -3.47
N SER A 166 -18.32 12.52 -2.87
CA SER A 166 -17.80 13.75 -3.45
C SER A 166 -16.28 13.66 -3.70
N LEU A 167 -15.52 13.23 -2.68
CA LEU A 167 -14.07 13.00 -2.78
C LEU A 167 -13.71 12.12 -3.99
N ARG A 168 -14.37 10.95 -4.09
CA ARG A 168 -14.14 9.99 -5.17
C ARG A 168 -14.56 10.52 -6.53
N THR A 169 -15.59 11.37 -6.57
CA THR A 169 -16.08 11.96 -7.82
C THR A 169 -15.06 12.93 -8.40
N VAL A 170 -14.42 13.77 -7.58
CA VAL A 170 -13.34 14.68 -8.03
C VAL A 170 -12.19 13.89 -8.62
N VAL A 171 -11.66 12.90 -7.88
CA VAL A 171 -10.57 12.06 -8.40
C VAL A 171 -10.96 11.37 -9.70
N SER A 172 -12.19 10.85 -9.80
CA SER A 172 -12.69 10.21 -11.03
C SER A 172 -12.68 11.16 -12.23
N GLN A 173 -13.03 12.43 -12.02
CA GLN A 173 -13.00 13.46 -13.06
C GLN A 173 -11.57 13.84 -13.44
N LEU A 174 -10.62 13.77 -12.49
CA LEU A 174 -9.21 14.07 -12.71
C LEU A 174 -8.42 12.90 -13.33
N LEU A 175 -8.92 11.66 -13.32
CA LEU A 175 -8.21 10.49 -13.87
C LEU A 175 -7.63 10.69 -15.29
N PRO A 176 -8.32 11.35 -16.24
CA PRO A 176 -7.76 11.62 -17.56
C PRO A 176 -6.52 12.53 -17.53
N SER A 177 -6.43 13.42 -16.56
CA SER A 177 -5.34 14.38 -16.36
C SER A 177 -4.18 13.73 -15.58
N LEU A 178 -4.48 12.95 -14.53
CA LEU A 178 -3.50 12.29 -13.65
C LEU A 178 -2.60 11.27 -14.35
N LYS A 179 -2.98 10.80 -15.54
CA LYS A 179 -2.15 9.88 -16.34
C LYS A 179 -0.94 10.57 -17.01
N SER A 180 -0.79 11.88 -16.84
CA SER A 180 0.24 12.68 -17.50
C SER A 180 1.06 13.46 -16.48
N GLU A 181 2.34 13.69 -16.83
CA GLU A 181 3.25 14.53 -16.05
C GLU A 181 2.64 15.89 -15.72
N GLY A 182 2.20 16.62 -16.75
CA GLY A 182 1.62 17.94 -16.56
C GLY A 182 0.36 17.92 -15.70
N GLY A 183 -0.50 16.91 -15.82
CA GLY A 183 -1.70 16.81 -14.98
C GLY A 183 -1.39 16.52 -13.51
N LEU A 184 -0.40 15.65 -13.23
CA LEU A 184 0.04 15.39 -11.86
C LEU A 184 0.77 16.62 -11.27
N ALA A 185 1.62 17.28 -12.05
CA ALA A 185 2.30 18.52 -11.65
C ALA A 185 1.30 19.62 -11.29
N ARG A 186 0.25 19.80 -12.10
CA ARG A 186 -0.82 20.77 -11.80
C ARG A 186 -1.57 20.44 -10.52
N LEU A 187 -1.89 19.17 -10.28
CA LEU A 187 -2.54 18.79 -9.02
C LEU A 187 -1.63 19.07 -7.82
N MET A 188 -0.35 18.69 -7.90
CA MET A 188 0.61 18.95 -6.83
C MET A 188 0.77 20.44 -6.56
N ALA A 189 0.92 21.25 -7.61
CA ALA A 189 1.05 22.70 -7.48
C ALA A 189 -0.24 23.36 -6.94
N PHE A 190 -1.40 22.84 -7.34
CA PHE A 190 -2.69 23.26 -6.79
C PHE A 190 -2.77 23.00 -5.28
N LEU A 191 -2.29 21.83 -4.82
CA LEU A 191 -2.30 21.47 -3.39
C LEU A 191 -1.25 22.23 -2.57
N ASP A 192 -0.06 22.46 -3.13
CA ASP A 192 1.03 23.24 -2.50
C ASP A 192 0.63 24.71 -2.25
N ALA A 193 -0.30 25.24 -3.05
CA ALA A 193 -0.87 26.57 -2.86
C ALA A 193 -1.87 26.66 -1.69
N GLU A 194 -2.10 25.57 -0.95
CA GLU A 194 -3.05 25.46 0.17
C GLU A 194 -4.42 26.10 -0.14
N PRO A 195 -5.11 25.61 -1.17
CA PRO A 195 -6.30 26.27 -1.70
C PRO A 195 -7.46 26.14 -0.71
N ASP A 196 -8.21 27.23 -0.54
CA ASP A 196 -9.52 27.18 0.12
C ASP A 196 -10.54 26.52 -0.83
N LEU A 197 -10.85 25.25 -0.55
CA LEU A 197 -11.76 24.45 -1.35
C LEU A 197 -13.24 24.75 -1.06
N GLY A 198 -13.53 25.44 0.06
CA GLY A 198 -14.86 25.85 0.49
C GLY A 198 -15.94 24.79 0.27
N LYS A 199 -16.99 25.16 -0.47
CA LYS A 199 -18.10 24.26 -0.88
C LYS A 199 -18.15 24.03 -2.39
N ALA A 200 -17.05 24.26 -3.10
CA ALA A 200 -16.98 24.03 -4.55
C ALA A 200 -17.44 22.61 -4.89
N ASP A 201 -18.16 22.48 -6.00
CA ASP A 201 -18.60 21.18 -6.47
C ASP A 201 -17.45 20.42 -7.16
N ALA A 202 -17.68 19.14 -7.45
CA ALA A 202 -16.61 18.29 -7.96
C ALA A 202 -16.07 18.76 -9.32
N ARG A 203 -16.93 19.34 -10.17
CA ARG A 203 -16.57 19.79 -11.51
C ARG A 203 -15.75 21.06 -11.45
N ASP A 204 -16.16 22.01 -10.63
CA ASP A 204 -15.44 23.26 -10.44
C ASP A 204 -14.06 23.02 -9.82
N LEU A 205 -13.97 22.10 -8.85
CA LEU A 205 -12.68 21.67 -8.27
C LEU A 205 -11.76 21.03 -9.32
N ALA A 206 -12.26 20.08 -10.10
CA ALA A 206 -11.47 19.44 -11.14
C ALA A 206 -10.99 20.46 -12.19
N ALA A 207 -11.86 21.39 -12.60
CA ALA A 207 -11.50 22.47 -13.51
C ALA A 207 -10.44 23.41 -12.92
N SER A 208 -10.50 23.68 -11.61
CA SER A 208 -9.53 24.54 -10.92
C SER A 208 -8.13 23.92 -10.90
N VAL A 209 -8.04 22.61 -10.68
CA VAL A 209 -6.79 21.86 -10.82
C VAL A 209 -6.28 21.91 -12.27
N GLU A 210 -7.15 21.71 -13.25
CA GLU A 210 -6.75 21.69 -14.66
C GLU A 210 -6.26 23.05 -15.19
N CYS A 211 -6.79 24.14 -14.63
CA CYS A 211 -6.39 25.52 -14.93
C CYS A 211 -5.22 26.02 -14.06
N CYS A 212 -4.64 25.19 -13.19
CA CYS A 212 -3.48 25.57 -12.41
C CYS A 212 -2.25 25.70 -13.33
N ASP A 213 -1.76 26.92 -13.54
CA ASP A 213 -0.61 27.20 -14.42
C ASP A 213 0.75 27.07 -13.70
N ALA A 214 0.76 26.68 -12.43
CA ALA A 214 1.98 26.59 -11.65
C ALA A 214 2.82 25.37 -12.06
N GLU A 215 4.08 25.62 -12.43
CA GLU A 215 5.07 24.57 -12.68
C GLU A 215 5.74 24.18 -11.36
N ILE A 216 5.61 22.92 -10.99
CA ILE A 216 6.31 22.34 -9.84
C ILE A 216 7.26 21.23 -10.31
N GLY A 217 8.47 21.20 -9.73
CA GLY A 217 9.49 20.23 -10.10
C GLY A 217 9.20 18.86 -9.49
N LEU A 218 8.45 18.01 -10.19
CA LEU A 218 8.06 16.67 -9.72
C LEU A 218 9.26 15.81 -9.32
N ASP A 219 10.39 15.89 -10.04
CA ASP A 219 11.63 15.19 -9.67
C ASP A 219 12.09 15.55 -8.26
N LYS A 220 12.00 16.82 -7.87
CA LYS A 220 12.45 17.31 -6.58
C LYS A 220 11.55 16.81 -5.47
N ILE A 221 10.23 16.87 -5.66
CA ILE A 221 9.24 16.37 -4.70
C ILE A 221 9.44 14.86 -4.52
N ALA A 222 9.38 14.10 -5.62
CA ALA A 222 9.48 12.65 -5.59
C ALA A 222 10.79 12.17 -4.92
N ASN A 223 11.91 12.82 -5.25
CA ASN A 223 13.19 12.51 -4.63
C ASN A 223 13.24 12.89 -3.15
N GLY A 224 12.63 14.00 -2.74
CA GLY A 224 12.56 14.42 -1.34
C GLY A 224 11.76 13.43 -0.50
N ASP A 225 10.51 13.20 -0.88
CA ASP A 225 9.56 12.36 -0.15
C ASP A 225 10.06 10.90 -0.06
N ASN A 226 10.52 10.33 -1.18
CA ASN A 226 11.07 8.97 -1.17
C ASN A 226 12.39 8.88 -0.42
N TYR A 227 13.23 9.93 -0.43
CA TYR A 227 14.46 9.91 0.37
C TYR A 227 14.11 9.89 1.86
N GLU A 228 13.17 10.71 2.32
CA GLU A 228 12.72 10.72 3.71
C GLU A 228 12.13 9.37 4.13
N LEU A 229 11.19 8.84 3.33
CA LEU A 229 10.54 7.55 3.59
C LEU A 229 11.55 6.40 3.70
N LEU A 230 12.59 6.40 2.86
CA LEU A 230 13.59 5.34 2.80
C LEU A 230 14.79 5.57 3.74
N SER A 231 14.82 6.67 4.49
CA SER A 231 15.92 7.03 5.42
C SER A 231 15.76 6.45 6.82
N VAL A 232 15.02 5.35 6.97
CA VAL A 232 14.89 4.64 8.26
C VAL A 232 16.10 3.73 8.52
N ASP A 233 16.52 3.66 9.78
CA ASP A 233 17.69 2.88 10.20
C ASP A 233 17.39 1.37 10.22
N GLU A 234 16.17 1.01 10.62
CA GLU A 234 15.71 -0.37 10.75
C GLU A 234 15.33 -0.97 9.39
N ILE A 235 16.13 -1.92 8.92
CA ILE A 235 15.88 -2.67 7.67
C ILE A 235 14.44 -3.20 7.53
N PRO A 236 13.81 -3.76 8.58
CA PRO A 236 12.47 -4.33 8.41
C PRO A 236 11.37 -3.31 8.16
N TRP A 237 11.65 -2.02 8.36
CA TRP A 237 10.72 -0.94 8.12
C TRP A 237 10.86 -0.40 6.70
N LEU A 238 11.88 -0.83 5.97
CA LEU A 238 12.07 -0.47 4.57
C LEU A 238 11.17 -1.31 3.67
N PRO A 239 10.65 -0.71 2.59
CA PRO A 239 9.78 -1.42 1.65
C PRO A 239 10.55 -2.51 0.92
N VAL A 240 9.88 -3.64 0.73
CA VAL A 240 10.42 -4.80 0.00
C VAL A 240 9.76 -4.91 -1.37
N TYR A 241 10.58 -4.95 -2.40
CA TYR A 241 10.19 -5.22 -3.78
C TYR A 241 10.70 -6.60 -4.21
N ILE A 242 9.80 -7.45 -4.70
CA ILE A 242 10.18 -8.75 -5.29
C ILE A 242 10.35 -8.53 -6.79
N ASP A 243 11.52 -8.79 -7.35
CA ASP A 243 11.76 -8.62 -8.80
C ASP A 243 11.24 -9.80 -9.65
N GLU A 244 11.29 -9.68 -10.98
CA GLU A 244 10.79 -10.70 -11.92
C GLU A 244 11.53 -12.04 -11.79
N ARG A 245 12.72 -12.05 -11.19
CA ARG A 245 13.51 -13.26 -10.88
C ARG A 245 13.23 -13.79 -9.48
N LEU A 246 12.21 -13.24 -8.81
CA LEU A 246 11.81 -13.54 -7.44
C LEU A 246 12.89 -13.18 -6.40
N GLY A 247 13.81 -12.29 -6.76
CA GLY A 247 14.80 -11.72 -5.84
C GLY A 247 14.16 -10.68 -4.94
N TRP A 248 14.52 -10.70 -3.66
CA TRP A 248 14.03 -9.75 -2.67
C TRP A 248 14.92 -8.53 -2.63
N LYS A 249 14.36 -7.36 -2.94
CA LYS A 249 15.06 -6.08 -2.95
C LYS A 249 14.51 -5.19 -1.86
N VAL A 250 15.40 -4.59 -1.09
CA VAL A 250 15.08 -3.54 -0.12
C VAL A 250 15.67 -2.24 -0.65
N LEU A 251 14.88 -1.17 -0.62
CA LEU A 251 15.34 0.16 -1.00
C LEU A 251 15.70 0.94 0.26
N ARG A 252 16.87 1.58 0.29
CA ARG A 252 17.30 2.42 1.42
C ARG A 252 17.86 3.74 0.93
N ALA A 253 17.50 4.85 1.56
CA ALA A 253 18.13 6.13 1.32
C ALA A 253 19.20 6.39 2.38
N ARG A 254 20.42 6.71 1.94
CA ARG A 254 21.55 7.02 2.82
C ARG A 254 22.60 7.83 2.07
N GLU A 255 23.22 8.80 2.76
CA GLU A 255 24.36 9.57 2.24
C GLU A 255 24.08 10.22 0.87
N GLY A 256 22.84 10.69 0.65
CA GLY A 256 22.44 11.33 -0.61
C GLY A 256 22.32 10.36 -1.80
N ALA A 257 22.12 9.07 -1.55
CA ALA A 257 21.91 8.05 -2.57
C ALA A 257 20.79 7.07 -2.17
N ILE A 258 20.24 6.39 -3.19
CA ILE A 258 19.35 5.25 -3.04
C ILE A 258 20.18 3.97 -3.23
N GLU A 259 20.23 3.16 -2.19
CA GLU A 259 20.82 1.83 -2.17
C GLU A 259 19.76 0.79 -2.49
N VAL A 260 20.12 -0.17 -3.35
CA VAL A 260 19.29 -1.33 -3.68
C VAL A 260 19.97 -2.55 -3.08
N LEU A 261 19.37 -3.08 -2.04
CA LEU A 261 19.92 -4.17 -1.23
C LEU A 261 19.22 -5.48 -1.59
N ALA A 262 19.96 -6.58 -1.70
CA ALA A 262 19.38 -7.91 -1.78
C ALA A 262 19.20 -8.48 -0.37
N LEU A 263 17.95 -8.81 -0.01
CA LEU A 263 17.60 -9.44 1.27
C LEU A 263 17.60 -10.96 1.15
N GLN A 264 18.29 -11.63 2.07
CA GLN A 264 18.24 -13.09 2.21
C GLN A 264 17.28 -13.52 3.32
N GLU A 265 16.90 -14.80 3.34
CA GLU A 265 15.99 -15.36 4.35
C GLU A 265 16.42 -15.04 5.78
N GLY A 266 17.72 -15.21 6.07
CA GLY A 266 18.29 -14.99 7.41
C GLY A 266 18.45 -13.52 7.83
N GLY A 267 18.03 -12.55 7.01
CA GLY A 267 18.13 -11.12 7.32
C GLY A 267 19.45 -10.46 6.91
N THR A 268 20.38 -11.22 6.32
CA THR A 268 21.59 -10.64 5.73
C THR A 268 21.24 -9.82 4.49
N ILE A 269 21.84 -8.64 4.37
CA ILE A 269 21.68 -7.74 3.23
C ILE A 269 22.99 -7.60 2.46
N GLU A 270 22.89 -7.50 1.14
CA GLU A 270 24.02 -7.24 0.24
C GLU A 270 23.68 -6.08 -0.70
N GLU A 271 24.50 -5.04 -0.75
CA GLU A 271 24.30 -3.94 -1.70
C GLU A 271 24.51 -4.45 -3.14
N ARG A 272 23.50 -4.26 -3.99
CA ARG A 272 23.55 -4.62 -5.42
C ARG A 272 23.79 -3.42 -6.32
N ALA A 273 23.27 -2.27 -5.92
CA ALA A 273 23.44 -1.02 -6.64
C ALA A 273 23.29 0.16 -5.69
N ARG A 274 23.88 1.28 -6.10
CA ARG A 274 23.73 2.57 -5.43
C ARG A 274 23.59 3.66 -6.49
N ILE A 275 22.53 4.45 -6.39
CA ILE A 275 22.22 5.52 -7.32
C ILE A 275 22.25 6.85 -6.55
N PRO A 276 23.18 7.77 -6.86
CA PRO A 276 23.18 9.11 -6.30
C PRO A 276 21.84 9.81 -6.57
N LEU A 277 21.29 10.52 -5.58
CA LEU A 277 19.97 11.16 -5.69
C LEU A 277 19.94 12.18 -6.85
N GLY A 278 21.04 12.89 -7.11
CA GLY A 278 21.14 13.81 -8.26
C GLY A 278 21.09 13.13 -9.63
N LYS A 279 21.20 11.79 -9.70
CA LYS A 279 20.99 11.00 -10.92
C LYS A 279 19.60 10.38 -11.00
N MET A 280 18.82 10.42 -9.91
CA MET A 280 17.44 9.97 -9.91
C MET A 280 16.56 11.00 -10.61
N LYS A 281 15.90 10.55 -11.68
CA LYS A 281 14.95 11.34 -12.45
C LYS A 281 13.71 10.52 -12.77
N LEU A 282 12.57 11.19 -12.84
CA LEU A 282 11.33 10.63 -13.36
C LEU A 282 11.51 10.39 -14.87
N LEU A 283 11.44 9.13 -15.26
CA LEU A 283 11.54 8.74 -16.67
C LEU A 283 10.22 9.03 -17.38
N ALA A 284 10.27 9.52 -18.61
CA ALA A 284 9.07 9.80 -19.38
C ALA A 284 8.22 8.52 -19.59
N MET A 285 6.90 8.62 -19.42
CA MET A 285 5.99 7.49 -19.64
C MET A 285 5.45 7.43 -21.06
N ARG A 286 5.51 6.23 -21.66
CA ARG A 286 4.81 5.90 -22.90
C ARG A 286 3.30 5.76 -22.67
N ALA A 287 2.50 5.87 -23.74
CA ALA A 287 1.04 5.82 -23.63
C ALA A 287 0.49 4.56 -22.90
N PRO A 288 1.02 3.33 -23.12
CA PRO A 288 0.59 2.16 -22.35
C PRO A 288 0.87 2.27 -20.85
N ALA A 289 2.02 2.82 -20.45
CA ALA A 289 2.37 3.05 -19.04
C ALA A 289 1.44 4.06 -18.38
N ARG A 290 1.10 5.14 -19.08
CA ARG A 290 0.11 6.14 -18.60
C ARG A 290 -1.25 5.51 -18.33
N LYS A 291 -1.66 4.53 -19.15
CA LYS A 291 -2.90 3.78 -18.91
C LYS A 291 -2.80 2.98 -17.61
N VAL A 292 -1.68 2.28 -17.36
CA VAL A 292 -1.46 1.53 -16.11
C VAL A 292 -1.55 2.45 -14.89
N LEU A 293 -0.93 3.63 -14.95
CA LEU A 293 -1.00 4.62 -13.87
C LEU A 293 -2.44 5.06 -13.59
N SER A 294 -3.20 5.39 -14.65
CA SER A 294 -4.60 5.81 -14.55
C SER A 294 -5.52 4.70 -14.01
N ASP A 295 -5.32 3.45 -14.48
CA ASP A 295 -6.06 2.29 -14.00
C ASP A 295 -5.79 2.05 -12.50
N TYR A 296 -4.53 2.23 -12.06
CA TYR A 296 -4.15 2.11 -10.65
C TYR A 296 -4.72 3.25 -9.79
N ALA A 297 -4.68 4.50 -10.27
CA ALA A 297 -5.35 5.63 -9.61
C ALA A 297 -6.85 5.35 -9.39
N ALA A 298 -7.51 4.73 -10.37
CA ALA A 298 -8.90 4.32 -10.25
C ALA A 298 -9.10 3.19 -9.22
N ILE A 299 -8.13 2.30 -9.03
CA ILE A 299 -8.15 1.27 -7.97
C ILE A 299 -8.05 1.95 -6.60
N LEU A 300 -7.05 2.81 -6.38
CA LEU A 300 -6.89 3.56 -5.13
C LEU A 300 -8.16 4.35 -4.79
N ASN A 301 -8.74 5.04 -5.77
CA ASN A 301 -9.96 5.82 -5.57
C ASN A 301 -11.17 4.97 -5.13
N ARG A 302 -11.23 3.69 -5.52
CA ARG A 302 -12.33 2.78 -5.13
C ARG A 302 -12.10 2.10 -3.78
N ARG A 303 -10.86 2.08 -3.27
CA ARG A 303 -10.53 1.44 -2.01
C ARG A 303 -11.04 2.28 -0.84
N ASP A 304 -11.73 1.62 0.08
CA ASP A 304 -12.12 2.22 1.36
C ASP A 304 -10.89 2.41 2.25
N HIS A 305 -9.86 1.58 2.07
CA HIS A 305 -8.58 1.75 2.75
C HIS A 305 -7.95 3.11 2.45
N THR A 306 -7.87 3.52 1.17
CA THR A 306 -7.32 4.83 0.75
C THR A 306 -8.11 6.00 1.34
N LEU A 307 -9.44 5.91 1.37
CA LEU A 307 -10.29 6.90 2.05
C LEU A 307 -10.02 6.94 3.56
N GLY A 308 -9.95 5.77 4.20
CA GLY A 308 -9.63 5.68 5.61
C GLY A 308 -8.22 6.15 5.96
N HIS A 309 -7.26 6.03 5.04
CA HIS A 309 -5.91 6.58 5.20
C HIS A 309 -5.91 8.10 5.14
N ALA A 310 -6.59 8.71 4.15
CA ALA A 310 -6.76 10.15 4.10
C ALA A 310 -7.45 10.71 5.37
N ALA A 311 -8.46 10.01 5.87
CA ALA A 311 -9.12 10.37 7.12
C ALA A 311 -8.19 10.25 8.34
N HIS A 312 -7.32 9.23 8.37
CA HIS A 312 -6.30 9.10 9.41
C HIS A 312 -5.29 10.27 9.36
N VAL A 313 -4.79 10.62 8.17
CA VAL A 313 -3.89 11.77 7.97
C VAL A 313 -4.55 13.08 8.43
N CYS A 314 -5.83 13.27 8.11
CA CYS A 314 -6.61 14.42 8.56
C CYS A 314 -6.67 14.53 10.09
N ALA A 315 -6.95 13.41 10.76
CA ALA A 315 -7.04 13.37 12.22
C ALA A 315 -5.68 13.60 12.90
N GLU A 316 -4.60 12.99 12.40
CA GLU A 316 -3.24 13.21 12.92
C GLU A 316 -2.75 14.65 12.68
N GLY A 317 -3.17 15.26 11.56
CA GLY A 317 -2.95 16.67 11.24
C GLY A 317 -3.84 17.63 12.03
N GLY A 318 -4.63 17.14 12.99
CA GLY A 318 -5.49 17.95 13.85
C GLY A 318 -6.60 18.69 13.10
N PHE A 319 -7.10 18.12 12.00
CA PHE A 319 -8.19 18.71 11.18
C PHE A 319 -7.87 20.08 10.59
N SER A 320 -6.57 20.40 10.45
CA SER A 320 -6.10 21.72 9.97
C SER A 320 -6.27 21.96 8.47
N SER A 321 -6.54 20.91 7.68
CA SER A 321 -6.66 20.98 6.22
C SER A 321 -7.96 20.36 5.74
N ASP A 322 -8.51 20.85 4.62
CA ASP A 322 -9.71 20.30 3.99
C ASP A 322 -9.51 18.82 3.63
N LEU A 323 -10.48 17.96 3.98
CA LEU A 323 -10.40 16.52 3.71
C LEU A 323 -10.26 16.21 2.22
N MET A 324 -10.81 17.05 1.33
CA MET A 324 -10.61 16.95 -0.12
C MET A 324 -9.15 17.20 -0.50
N ALA A 325 -8.50 18.22 0.06
CA ALA A 325 -7.09 18.49 -0.21
C ALA A 325 -6.23 17.30 0.22
N ILE A 326 -6.47 16.77 1.42
CA ILE A 326 -5.76 15.58 1.93
C ILE A 326 -6.01 14.35 1.04
N TYR A 327 -7.27 14.09 0.66
CA TYR A 327 -7.61 12.94 -0.18
C TYR A 327 -6.94 13.02 -1.57
N LEU A 328 -6.96 14.20 -2.19
CA LEU A 328 -6.26 14.46 -3.43
C LEU A 328 -4.74 14.29 -3.27
N GLY A 329 -4.17 14.79 -2.18
CA GLY A 329 -2.75 14.64 -1.84
C GLY A 329 -2.35 13.18 -1.70
N VAL A 330 -3.10 12.38 -0.93
CA VAL A 330 -2.85 10.94 -0.78
C VAL A 330 -2.80 10.22 -2.13
N VAL A 331 -3.77 10.49 -3.02
CA VAL A 331 -3.79 9.87 -4.36
C VAL A 331 -2.62 10.39 -5.20
N ALA A 332 -2.34 11.69 -5.19
CA ALA A 332 -1.28 12.28 -5.99
C ALA A 332 0.10 11.75 -5.57
N THR A 333 0.39 11.68 -4.26
CA THR A 333 1.64 11.17 -3.71
C THR A 333 1.83 9.70 -4.07
N ALA A 334 0.79 8.87 -3.92
CA ALA A 334 0.86 7.46 -4.31
C ALA A 334 1.20 7.28 -5.81
N LEU A 335 0.64 8.11 -6.70
CA LEU A 335 0.96 8.07 -8.13
C LEU A 335 2.37 8.56 -8.44
N LEU A 336 2.84 9.58 -7.72
CA LEU A 336 4.20 10.09 -7.85
C LEU A 336 5.22 9.05 -7.38
N ASP A 337 4.96 8.37 -6.26
CA ASP A 337 5.81 7.30 -5.73
C ASP A 337 5.84 6.09 -6.66
N LEU A 338 4.71 5.70 -7.23
CA LEU A 338 4.65 4.65 -8.25
C LEU A 338 5.56 5.01 -9.42
N TRP A 339 5.44 6.24 -9.93
CA TRP A 339 6.26 6.72 -11.02
C TRP A 339 7.74 6.75 -10.64
N TRP A 340 8.06 7.22 -9.45
CA TRP A 340 9.44 7.25 -8.95
C TRP A 340 10.04 5.85 -8.86
N ARG A 341 9.31 4.88 -8.29
CA ARG A 341 9.75 3.47 -8.19
C ARG A 341 9.88 2.82 -9.57
N ALA A 342 8.95 3.06 -10.49
CA ALA A 342 9.07 2.60 -11.88
C ALA A 342 10.29 3.21 -12.58
N SER A 343 10.60 4.48 -12.31
CA SER A 343 11.79 5.18 -12.83
C SER A 343 13.08 4.60 -12.25
N LEU A 344 13.12 4.34 -10.95
CA LEU A 344 14.24 3.68 -10.27
C LEU A 344 14.54 2.31 -10.90
N ILE A 345 13.52 1.47 -11.05
CA ILE A 345 13.65 0.15 -11.67
C ILE A 345 14.09 0.30 -13.14
N GLY A 346 13.51 1.25 -13.87
CA GLY A 346 13.91 1.55 -15.25
C GLY A 346 15.38 1.97 -15.36
N ILE A 347 15.87 2.83 -14.48
CA ILE A 347 17.27 3.28 -14.45
C ILE A 347 18.21 2.10 -14.17
N LEU A 348 17.85 1.23 -13.22
CA LEU A 348 18.61 0.00 -12.92
C LEU A 348 18.66 -0.96 -14.11
N ASP A 349 17.59 -1.01 -14.90
CA ASP A 349 17.47 -1.80 -16.14
C ASP A 349 18.13 -1.11 -17.36
N GLY A 350 18.74 0.08 -17.18
CA GLY A 350 19.34 0.86 -18.27
C GLY A 350 18.34 1.45 -19.26
N LYS A 351 17.10 1.68 -18.82
CA LYS A 351 16.02 2.28 -19.61
C LYS A 351 15.99 3.80 -19.43
N ASN A 352 15.44 4.47 -20.43
CA ASN A 352 15.27 5.94 -20.46
C ASN A 352 13.79 6.37 -20.49
N GLU A 353 12.86 5.41 -20.59
CA GLU A 353 11.42 5.63 -20.62
C GLU A 353 10.71 4.49 -19.89
N ILE A 354 9.52 4.79 -19.36
CA ILE A 354 8.63 3.79 -18.73
C ILE A 354 7.66 3.27 -19.77
N GLU A 355 7.80 1.98 -20.07
CA GLU A 355 6.84 1.17 -20.79
C GLU A 355 5.85 0.48 -19.85
N GLU A 356 4.82 -0.18 -20.40
CA GLU A 356 3.77 -0.82 -19.61
C GLU A 356 4.32 -1.76 -18.53
N ARG A 357 5.33 -2.57 -18.88
CA ARG A 357 6.00 -3.49 -17.96
C ARG A 357 6.55 -2.76 -16.74
N LEU A 358 7.35 -1.70 -16.95
CA LEU A 358 7.94 -0.93 -15.86
C LEU A 358 6.91 -0.22 -14.98
N ALA A 359 5.80 0.25 -15.56
CA ALA A 359 4.71 0.82 -14.77
C ALA A 359 4.06 -0.23 -13.84
N ARG A 360 3.90 -1.47 -14.31
CA ARG A 360 3.43 -2.60 -13.48
C ARG A 360 4.43 -2.96 -12.39
N GLU A 361 5.73 -2.89 -12.69
CA GLU A 361 6.79 -3.07 -11.69
C GLU A 361 6.75 -1.98 -10.61
N GLY A 362 6.40 -0.74 -10.97
CA GLY A 362 6.11 0.32 -10.00
C GLY A 362 4.96 -0.01 -9.06
N ILE A 363 3.86 -0.58 -9.58
CA ILE A 363 2.73 -1.07 -8.75
C ILE A 363 3.22 -2.18 -7.81
N ILE A 364 3.96 -3.15 -8.34
CA ILE A 364 4.45 -4.29 -7.56
C ILE A 364 5.37 -3.83 -6.43
N ALA A 365 6.12 -2.76 -6.66
CA ALA A 365 7.00 -2.18 -5.66
C ALA A 365 6.27 -1.29 -4.65
N LEU A 366 5.01 -0.87 -4.88
CA LEU A 366 4.32 0.14 -4.06
C LEU A 366 3.10 -0.39 -3.31
N ASP A 367 2.30 -1.27 -3.91
CA ASP A 367 0.91 -1.50 -3.43
C ASP A 367 0.81 -2.05 -2.01
N MET A 368 1.82 -2.81 -1.56
CA MET A 368 1.90 -3.33 -0.20
C MET A 368 2.06 -2.19 0.80
N ASP A 369 2.95 -1.23 0.52
CA ASP A 369 3.12 -0.03 1.36
C ASP A 369 1.82 0.76 1.47
N MET A 370 1.09 0.86 0.35
CA MET A 370 -0.23 1.51 0.33
C MET A 370 -1.25 0.77 1.21
N GLN A 371 -1.18 -0.55 1.32
CA GLN A 371 -2.11 -1.33 2.16
C GLN A 371 -1.67 -1.39 3.62
N ASP A 372 -0.38 -1.28 3.90
CA ASP A 372 0.19 -1.20 5.25
C ASP A 372 0.04 0.20 5.87
N ALA A 373 -0.24 1.22 5.05
CA ALA A 373 -0.48 2.58 5.54
C ALA A 373 -1.63 2.60 6.57
N PRO A 374 -1.49 3.37 7.68
CA PRO A 374 -2.52 3.46 8.71
C PRO A 374 -3.86 3.95 8.17
N THR A 375 -4.97 3.42 8.70
CA THR A 375 -6.32 3.73 8.21
C THR A 375 -7.33 3.74 9.36
N MET A 376 -8.39 4.55 9.25
CA MET A 376 -9.48 4.58 10.25
C MET A 376 -10.32 3.30 10.31
N GLY A 377 -10.23 2.44 9.28
CA GLY A 377 -10.88 1.14 9.23
C GLY A 377 -10.17 0.06 10.03
N ALA A 378 -10.49 -1.20 9.73
CA ALA A 378 -9.86 -2.37 10.33
C ALA A 378 -9.68 -3.49 9.30
N PHE A 379 -8.55 -4.19 9.38
CA PHE A 379 -8.35 -5.46 8.68
C PHE A 379 -8.89 -6.62 9.52
N VAL A 380 -9.61 -7.55 8.88
CA VAL A 380 -10.26 -8.70 9.54
C VAL A 380 -9.54 -10.01 9.23
#